data_AF-A0A395J1Q6-F1
#
_entry.id   AF-A0A395J1Q6-F1
#
_cell.length_a   1.000
_cell.length_b   1.000
_cell.length_c   1.000
_cell.angle_alpha   90.00
_cell.angle_beta   90.00
_cell.angle_gamma   90.00
#
_symmetry.space_group_name_H-M   'P 1'
#
loop_
_entity.id
_entity.type
_entity.pdbx_description
1 polymer ?
#
loop_
_entity_poly.entity_id
_entity_poly.type
_entity_poly.pdbx_seq_one_letter_code
_entity_poly.pdbx_strand_id
1 'polypeptide(L)'
;MKERLKRAMFFYEIVHQTTESLQRAATTIKRTSNNIMDAQLFLIKNLMLIENLFMTHEIPDSIRQSAELDFTPIWETLKELQSRHQVFNPLAYIRPIIKGQLLPAVVDKVLDARKELERVLVQQITAFTKHWQSRLLNKDPKEKRDQVIKATQELDVLLERVFDEEATRAALLRMIKGAEEY
;
A
#
# COMPACT_ATOMS: atom_id res chain seq x y z
N MET A 1 9.40 -18.84 -25.39
CA MET A 1 8.60 -18.78 -24.14
C MET A 1 9.45 -18.64 -22.88
N LYS A 2 10.47 -19.50 -22.65
CA LYS A 2 11.40 -19.41 -21.48
C LYS A 2 12.05 -18.03 -21.29
N GLU A 3 12.48 -17.38 -22.37
CA GLU A 3 13.15 -16.07 -22.30
C GLU A 3 12.22 -14.93 -21.87
N ARG A 4 10.93 -15.00 -22.23
CA ARG A 4 9.93 -14.02 -21.80
C ARG A 4 9.64 -14.11 -20.30
N LEU A 5 9.54 -15.34 -19.78
CA LEU A 5 9.33 -15.60 -18.35
C LEU A 5 10.52 -15.13 -17.51
N LYS A 6 11.76 -15.36 -17.98
CA LYS A 6 12.97 -14.87 -17.30
C LYS A 6 12.99 -13.34 -17.22
N ARG A 7 12.65 -12.65 -18.32
CA ARG A 7 12.56 -11.19 -18.32
C ARG A 7 11.48 -10.66 -17.38
N ALA A 8 10.28 -11.24 -17.39
CA ALA A 8 9.20 -10.86 -16.48
C ALA A 8 9.60 -11.02 -15.00
N MET A 9 10.25 -12.13 -14.65
CA MET A 9 10.76 -12.35 -13.28
C MET A 9 11.85 -11.35 -12.89
N PHE A 10 12.75 -11.00 -13.81
CA PHE A 10 13.79 -10.00 -13.58
C PHE A 10 13.21 -8.60 -13.37
N PHE A 11 12.25 -8.19 -14.20
CA PHE A 11 11.55 -6.92 -14.03
C PHE A 11 10.78 -6.86 -12.73
N TYR A 12 10.09 -7.95 -12.36
CA TYR A 12 9.45 -8.07 -11.06
C TYR A 12 10.44 -7.79 -9.93
N GLU A 13 11.59 -8.47 -9.93
CA GLU A 13 12.57 -8.37 -8.86
C GLU A 13 13.15 -6.96 -8.74
N ILE A 14 13.51 -6.32 -9.87
CA ILE A 14 14.01 -4.94 -9.85
C ILE A 14 13.00 -4.01 -9.21
N VAL A 15 11.73 -4.12 -9.58
CA VAL A 15 10.69 -3.21 -9.14
C VAL A 15 10.37 -3.44 -7.68
N HIS A 16 10.26 -4.70 -7.27
CA HIS A 16 10.05 -5.09 -5.89
C HIS A 16 11.19 -4.56 -5.00
N GLN A 17 12.45 -4.82 -5.37
CA GLN A 17 13.62 -4.35 -4.63
C GLN A 17 13.71 -2.82 -4.60
N THR A 18 13.36 -2.14 -5.70
CA THR A 18 13.33 -0.67 -5.75
C THR A 18 12.24 -0.12 -4.82
N THR A 19 11.05 -0.73 -4.82
CA THR A 19 9.93 -0.34 -3.95
C THR A 19 10.28 -0.53 -2.48
N GLU A 20 10.87 -1.68 -2.12
CA GLU A 20 11.36 -1.93 -0.76
C GLU A 20 12.44 -0.92 -0.36
N SER A 21 13.38 -0.61 -1.26
CA SER A 21 14.44 0.35 -1.00
C SER A 21 13.89 1.76 -0.75
N LEU A 22 12.89 2.19 -1.52
CA LEU A 22 12.19 3.46 -1.29
C LEU A 22 11.45 3.49 0.05
N GLN A 23 10.79 2.40 0.44
CA GLN A 23 10.13 2.32 1.74
C GLN A 23 11.13 2.38 2.91
N ARG A 24 12.28 1.72 2.77
CA ARG A 24 13.39 1.80 3.74
C ARG A 24 13.93 3.23 3.81
N ALA A 25 14.16 3.88 2.67
CA ALA A 25 14.60 5.28 2.61
C ALA A 25 13.58 6.22 3.27
N ALA A 26 12.29 6.05 3.00
CA ALA A 26 11.22 6.82 3.67
C ALA A 26 11.23 6.62 5.18
N THR A 27 11.47 5.39 5.65
CA THR A 27 11.61 5.08 7.08
C THR A 27 12.81 5.79 7.70
N THR A 28 13.94 5.84 6.99
CA THR A 28 15.12 6.59 7.43
C THR A 28 14.84 8.09 7.49
N ILE A 29 14.23 8.68 6.45
CA ILE A 29 13.84 10.10 6.44
C ILE A 29 12.96 10.42 7.63
N LYS A 30 11.92 9.59 7.89
CA LYS A 30 11.02 9.76 9.03
C LYS A 30 11.76 9.83 10.37
N ARG A 31 12.83 9.03 10.54
CA ARG A 31 13.65 9.03 11.76
C ARG A 31 14.57 10.25 11.85
N THR A 32 15.14 10.69 10.73
CA THR A 32 16.15 11.76 10.72
C THR A 32 15.53 13.16 10.73
N SER A 33 14.48 13.40 9.94
CA SER A 33 13.86 14.73 9.83
C SER A 33 12.88 15.05 10.96
N ASN A 34 12.47 14.05 11.75
CA ASN A 34 11.37 14.12 12.71
C ASN A 34 10.04 14.62 12.10
N ASN A 35 9.94 14.64 10.76
CA ASN A 35 8.76 15.06 10.02
C ASN A 35 8.23 13.89 9.19
N ILE A 36 7.10 13.35 9.64
CA ILE A 36 6.41 12.22 8.99
C ILE A 36 5.95 12.60 7.57
N MET A 37 5.59 13.87 7.36
CA MET A 37 5.05 14.35 6.08
C MET A 37 6.11 14.36 4.98
N ASP A 38 7.34 14.75 5.31
CA ASP A 38 8.45 14.76 4.34
C ASP A 38 8.76 13.33 3.85
N ALA A 39 8.70 12.34 4.75
CA ALA A 39 8.89 10.94 4.40
C ALA A 39 7.76 10.40 3.50
N GLN A 40 6.51 10.76 3.78
CA GLN A 40 5.36 10.37 2.96
C GLN A 40 5.39 10.99 1.57
N LEU A 41 5.66 12.30 1.49
CA LEU A 41 5.76 13.03 0.23
C LEU A 41 6.93 12.54 -0.63
N PHE A 42 8.08 12.25 -0.01
CA PHE A 42 9.20 11.57 -0.66
C PHE A 42 8.75 10.25 -1.30
N LEU A 43 8.04 9.40 -0.53
CA LEU A 43 7.61 8.09 -1.02
C LEU A 43 6.58 8.22 -2.16
N ILE A 44 5.58 9.09 -2.02
CA ILE A 44 4.58 9.34 -3.07
C ILE A 44 5.26 9.84 -4.35
N LYS A 45 6.13 10.84 -4.27
CA LYS A 45 6.83 11.40 -5.45
C LYS A 45 7.61 10.31 -6.19
N ASN A 46 8.39 9.51 -5.48
CA ASN A 46 9.24 8.49 -6.12
C ASN A 46 8.43 7.31 -6.66
N LEU A 47 7.34 6.91 -5.99
CA LEU A 47 6.46 5.86 -6.51
C LEU A 47 5.70 6.31 -7.77
N MET A 48 5.21 7.55 -7.81
CA MET A 48 4.60 8.12 -9.03
C MET A 48 5.59 8.20 -10.20
N LEU A 49 6.85 8.56 -9.92
CA LEU A 49 7.89 8.57 -10.94
C LEU A 49 8.09 7.17 -11.54
N ILE A 50 8.19 6.14 -10.69
CA ILE A 50 8.34 4.76 -11.14
C ILE A 50 7.09 4.30 -11.91
N GLU A 51 5.89 4.64 -11.45
CA GLU A 51 4.64 4.35 -12.16
C GLU A 51 4.61 4.98 -13.56
N ASN A 52 5.06 6.23 -13.69
CA ASN A 52 5.16 6.91 -14.99
C ASN A 52 6.18 6.20 -15.91
N LEU A 53 7.33 5.77 -15.36
CA LEU A 53 8.30 4.96 -16.10
C LEU A 53 7.69 3.64 -16.60
N PHE A 54 6.82 3.01 -15.82
CA PHE A 54 6.06 1.83 -16.25
C PHE A 54 5.02 2.11 -17.34
N MET A 55 4.37 3.28 -17.30
CA MET A 55 3.38 3.67 -18.31
C MET A 55 4.04 4.06 -19.64
N THR A 56 5.25 4.60 -19.58
CA THR A 56 5.98 5.15 -20.74
C THR A 56 6.98 4.18 -21.37
N HIS A 57 7.45 3.16 -20.65
CA HIS A 57 8.24 2.05 -21.20
C HIS A 57 7.41 0.78 -21.34
N GLU A 58 7.56 0.08 -22.47
CA GLU A 58 7.04 -1.27 -22.71
C GLU A 58 7.73 -2.31 -21.82
N ILE A 59 7.56 -2.26 -20.49
CA ILE A 59 7.91 -3.39 -19.63
C ILE A 59 6.78 -4.42 -19.82
N PRO A 60 7.00 -5.52 -20.57
CA PRO A 60 5.97 -6.53 -20.73
C PRO A 60 5.69 -7.15 -19.35
N ASP A 61 4.40 -7.20 -18.98
CA ASP A 61 3.82 -7.89 -17.81
C ASP A 61 4.87 -8.42 -16.80
N SER A 62 5.18 -7.61 -15.78
CA SER A 62 6.08 -7.96 -14.66
C SER A 62 5.42 -8.95 -13.70
N ILE A 63 4.93 -10.04 -14.26
CA ILE A 63 4.18 -11.07 -13.58
C ILE A 63 5.13 -12.20 -13.19
N ARG A 64 5.26 -12.42 -11.89
CA ARG A 64 5.92 -13.58 -11.30
C ARG A 64 4.85 -14.55 -10.79
N GLN A 65 4.92 -15.80 -11.21
CA GLN A 65 4.16 -16.88 -10.56
C GLN A 65 4.95 -17.32 -9.32
N SER A 66 4.32 -17.22 -8.14
CA SER A 66 4.87 -17.72 -6.89
C SER A 66 3.87 -18.65 -6.20
N ALA A 67 4.35 -19.78 -5.71
CA ALA A 67 3.63 -20.59 -4.76
C ALA A 67 3.67 -19.91 -3.39
N GLU A 68 2.54 -19.40 -2.91
CA GLU A 68 2.38 -18.93 -1.52
C GLU A 68 1.65 -19.98 -0.69
N LEU A 69 1.94 -20.01 0.61
CA LEU A 69 1.26 -20.87 1.57
C LEU A 69 0.01 -20.15 2.09
N ASP A 70 -1.17 -20.70 1.79
CA ASP A 70 -2.45 -20.25 2.34
C ASP A 70 -2.79 -21.02 3.63
N PHE A 71 -2.90 -20.27 4.73
CA PHE A 71 -3.23 -20.79 6.06
C PHE A 71 -4.74 -20.72 6.36
N THR A 72 -5.56 -20.22 5.44
CA THR A 72 -7.02 -20.15 5.58
C THR A 72 -7.63 -21.51 5.96
N PRO A 73 -7.22 -22.65 5.36
CA PRO A 73 -7.76 -23.97 5.75
C PRO A 73 -7.53 -24.31 7.23
N ILE A 74 -6.36 -23.93 7.77
CA ILE A 74 -6.01 -24.13 9.18
C ILE A 74 -6.91 -23.26 10.06
N TRP A 75 -7.08 -21.99 9.68
CA TRP A 75 -7.89 -21.04 10.45
C TRP A 75 -9.37 -21.42 10.47
N GLU A 76 -9.92 -21.88 9.35
CA GLU A 76 -11.30 -22.36 9.26
C GLU A 76 -11.50 -23.65 10.07
N THR A 77 -10.53 -24.56 10.07
CA THR A 77 -10.55 -25.74 10.93
C THR A 77 -10.55 -25.36 12.41
N LEU A 78 -9.73 -24.39 12.82
CA LEU A 78 -9.69 -23.90 14.20
C LEU A 78 -11.00 -23.22 14.59
N LYS A 79 -11.61 -22.42 13.70
CA LYS A 79 -12.95 -21.84 13.92
C LYS A 79 -14.02 -22.91 14.05
N GLU A 80 -13.99 -23.96 13.22
CA GLU A 80 -14.93 -25.08 13.30
C GLU A 80 -14.78 -25.82 14.65
N LEU A 81 -13.54 -26.04 15.10
CA LEU A 81 -13.29 -26.66 16.41
C LEU A 81 -13.68 -25.74 17.57
N GLN A 82 -13.46 -24.43 17.44
CA GLN A 82 -13.84 -23.43 18.45
C GLN A 82 -15.36 -23.33 18.57
N SER A 83 -16.09 -23.24 17.46
CA SER A 83 -17.55 -23.20 17.44
C SER A 83 -18.17 -24.46 18.06
N ARG A 84 -17.50 -25.61 17.91
CA ARG A 84 -17.90 -26.88 18.53
C ARG A 84 -17.37 -27.09 19.95
N HIS A 85 -16.63 -26.12 20.50
CA HIS A 85 -15.97 -26.20 21.82
C HIS A 85 -15.01 -27.42 21.95
N GLN A 86 -14.48 -27.90 20.83
CA GLN A 86 -13.64 -29.11 20.73
C GLN A 86 -12.15 -28.79 20.57
N VAL A 87 -11.74 -27.53 20.73
CA VAL A 87 -10.33 -27.11 20.59
C VAL A 87 -9.37 -27.81 21.55
N PHE A 88 -9.84 -28.28 22.72
CA PHE A 88 -9.03 -29.02 23.68
C PHE A 88 -9.14 -30.54 23.55
N ASN A 89 -9.95 -31.04 22.60
CA ASN A 89 -10.08 -32.47 22.35
C ASN A 89 -9.06 -32.92 21.28
N PRO A 90 -7.99 -33.63 21.66
CA PRO A 90 -6.96 -34.05 20.71
C PRO A 90 -7.49 -34.96 19.60
N LEU A 91 -8.57 -35.72 19.87
CA LEU A 91 -9.20 -36.59 18.86
C LEU A 91 -9.93 -35.80 17.76
N ALA A 92 -10.34 -34.56 18.04
CA ALA A 92 -11.03 -33.71 17.08
C ALA A 92 -10.10 -33.23 15.95
N TYR A 93 -8.78 -33.34 16.12
CA TYR A 93 -7.77 -32.97 15.14
C TYR A 93 -7.37 -34.11 14.20
N ILE A 94 -7.63 -35.38 14.56
CA ILE A 94 -7.26 -36.54 13.72
C ILE A 94 -7.93 -36.47 12.34
N ARG A 95 -9.23 -36.16 12.32
CA ARG A 95 -10.00 -36.08 11.07
C ARG A 95 -9.54 -34.91 10.18
N PRO A 96 -9.32 -33.69 10.69
CA PRO A 96 -8.70 -32.60 9.93
C PRO A 96 -7.29 -32.90 9.42
N ILE A 97 -6.45 -33.61 10.19
CA ILE A 97 -5.09 -34.00 9.76
C ILE A 97 -5.15 -34.94 8.56
N ILE A 98 -5.96 -36.00 8.64
CA ILE A 98 -6.10 -37.00 7.57
C ILE A 98 -6.65 -36.36 6.28
N LYS A 99 -7.54 -35.37 6.43
CA LYS A 99 -8.10 -34.62 5.31
C LYS A 99 -7.17 -33.53 4.76
N GLY A 100 -5.98 -33.33 5.35
CA GLY A 100 -5.04 -32.28 4.96
C GLY A 100 -5.51 -30.85 5.28
N GLN A 101 -6.54 -30.68 6.12
CA GLN A 101 -7.12 -29.37 6.46
C GLN A 101 -6.26 -28.59 7.47
N LEU A 102 -5.32 -29.26 8.14
CA LEU A 102 -4.30 -28.63 8.99
C LEU A 102 -2.97 -28.37 8.26
N LEU A 103 -2.92 -28.61 6.95
CA LEU A 103 -1.75 -28.28 6.14
C LEU A 103 -2.02 -26.97 5.39
N PRO A 104 -1.02 -26.09 5.27
CA PRO A 104 -1.17 -24.91 4.45
C PRO A 104 -1.36 -25.34 2.99
N ALA A 105 -2.37 -24.77 2.32
CA ALA A 105 -2.60 -25.03 0.91
C ALA A 105 -1.60 -24.24 0.06
N VAL A 106 -1.12 -24.83 -1.04
CA VAL A 106 -0.32 -24.09 -2.00
C VAL A 106 -1.26 -23.36 -2.94
N VAL A 107 -1.19 -22.02 -2.94
CA VAL A 107 -1.96 -21.19 -3.86
C VAL A 107 -1.00 -20.57 -4.86
N ASP A 108 -1.28 -20.78 -6.13
CA ASP A 108 -0.61 -20.09 -7.21
C ASP A 108 -1.01 -18.62 -7.18
N LYS A 109 -0.10 -17.78 -6.68
CA LYS A 109 -0.30 -16.34 -6.68
C LYS A 109 0.48 -15.72 -7.82
N VAL A 110 -0.25 -14.96 -8.62
CA VAL A 110 0.29 -14.12 -9.67
C VAL A 110 0.70 -12.81 -9.02
N LEU A 111 2.00 -12.66 -8.74
CA LEU A 111 2.58 -11.44 -8.21
C LEU A 111 2.89 -10.49 -9.36
N ASP A 112 2.27 -9.33 -9.34
CA ASP A 112 2.49 -8.28 -10.33
C ASP A 112 3.12 -7.09 -9.63
N ALA A 113 4.38 -6.81 -9.96
CA ALA A 113 5.15 -5.74 -9.33
C ALA A 113 4.53 -4.36 -9.58
N ARG A 114 3.83 -4.17 -10.70
CA ARG A 114 3.08 -2.94 -10.98
C ARG A 114 1.94 -2.78 -9.99
N LYS A 115 1.14 -3.84 -9.80
CA LYS A 115 0.02 -3.82 -8.83
C LYS A 115 0.50 -3.67 -7.40
N GLU A 116 1.64 -4.27 -7.06
CA GLU A 116 2.28 -4.08 -5.76
C GLU A 116 2.65 -2.61 -5.54
N LEU A 117 3.36 -2.00 -6.50
CA LEU A 117 3.73 -0.60 -6.47
C LEU A 117 2.51 0.34 -6.40
N GLU A 118 1.51 0.12 -7.26
CA GLU A 118 0.26 0.89 -7.29
C GLU A 118 -0.48 0.78 -5.96
N ARG A 119 -0.53 -0.42 -5.36
CA ARG A 119 -1.12 -0.62 -4.03
C ARG A 119 -0.40 0.21 -2.97
N VAL A 120 0.93 0.22 -2.96
CA VAL A 120 1.70 1.04 -2.01
C VAL A 120 1.43 2.52 -2.26
N LEU A 121 1.43 2.97 -3.51
CA LEU A 121 1.17 4.36 -3.88
C LEU A 121 -0.22 4.82 -3.43
N VAL A 122 -1.27 4.05 -3.75
CA VAL A 122 -2.66 4.33 -3.35
C VAL A 122 -2.78 4.37 -1.83
N GLN A 123 -2.12 3.46 -1.10
CA GLN A 123 -2.11 3.49 0.36
C GLN A 123 -1.47 4.77 0.91
N GLN A 124 -0.34 5.21 0.35
CA GLN A 124 0.33 6.44 0.81
C GLN A 124 -0.48 7.69 0.47
N ILE A 125 -1.02 7.79 -0.74
CA ILE A 125 -1.91 8.90 -1.14
C ILE A 125 -3.15 8.93 -0.23
N THR A 126 -3.78 7.78 0.03
CA THR A 126 -4.95 7.71 0.91
C THR A 126 -4.61 8.15 2.34
N ALA A 127 -3.47 7.72 2.88
CA ALA A 127 -3.03 8.12 4.21
C ALA A 127 -2.73 9.63 4.27
N PHE A 128 -2.05 10.17 3.27
CA PHE A 128 -1.77 11.60 3.12
C PHE A 128 -3.06 12.43 3.05
N THR A 129 -3.99 12.03 2.17
CA THR A 129 -5.27 12.70 1.99
C THR A 129 -6.09 12.70 3.27
N LYS A 130 -6.21 11.56 3.97
CA LYS A 130 -6.91 11.47 5.26
C LYS A 130 -6.27 12.34 6.35
N HIS A 131 -4.94 12.42 6.39
CA HIS A 131 -4.23 13.27 7.35
C HIS A 131 -4.57 14.75 7.15
N TRP A 132 -4.52 15.23 5.92
CA TRP A 132 -4.85 16.63 5.61
C TRP A 132 -6.33 16.93 5.73
N GLN A 133 -7.20 15.99 5.33
CA GLN A 133 -8.63 16.09 5.59
C GLN A 133 -8.93 16.28 7.07
N SER A 134 -8.33 15.47 7.95
CA SER A 134 -8.50 15.64 9.40
C SER A 134 -8.00 16.99 9.94
N ARG A 135 -7.01 17.60 9.28
CA ARG A 135 -6.50 18.93 9.66
C ARG A 135 -7.38 20.08 9.14
N LEU A 136 -8.02 19.88 7.99
CA LEU A 136 -8.80 20.91 7.29
C LEU A 136 -10.29 20.87 7.64
N LEU A 137 -10.87 19.68 7.85
CA LEU A 137 -12.25 19.48 8.29
C LEU A 137 -12.36 19.74 9.80
N ASN A 138 -12.60 21.00 10.17
CA ASN A 138 -12.93 21.38 11.54
C ASN A 138 -14.45 21.56 11.72
N LYS A 139 -15.00 20.91 12.75
CA LYS A 139 -16.41 20.98 13.14
C LYS A 139 -16.81 22.22 13.97
N ASP A 140 -15.89 23.13 14.30
CA ASP A 140 -16.14 24.29 15.18
C ASP A 140 -15.67 25.64 14.59
N PRO A 141 -16.41 26.77 14.75
CA PRO A 141 -16.44 27.80 13.70
C PRO A 141 -15.52 29.02 13.84
N LYS A 142 -14.93 29.35 15.00
CA LYS A 142 -14.33 30.70 15.22
C LYS A 142 -12.83 30.76 15.51
N GLU A 143 -12.29 30.00 16.47
CA GLU A 143 -10.84 30.05 16.79
C GLU A 143 -9.96 29.20 15.84
N LYS A 144 -10.57 28.27 15.11
CA LYS A 144 -9.84 27.32 14.25
C LYS A 144 -9.85 27.68 12.76
N ARG A 145 -10.57 28.73 12.35
CA ARG A 145 -10.55 29.23 10.97
C ARG A 145 -9.14 29.66 10.56
N ASP A 146 -8.45 30.38 11.44
CA ASP A 146 -7.06 30.81 11.20
C ASP A 146 -6.10 29.61 11.14
N GLN A 147 -6.39 28.54 11.87
CA GLN A 147 -5.60 27.30 11.84
C GLN A 147 -5.82 26.54 10.52
N VAL A 148 -7.05 26.50 10.01
CA VAL A 148 -7.36 25.90 8.70
C VAL A 148 -6.72 26.70 7.57
N ILE A 149 -6.74 28.03 7.64
CA ILE A 149 -6.08 28.88 6.65
C ILE A 149 -4.56 28.63 6.66
N LYS A 150 -3.93 28.60 7.85
CA LYS A 150 -2.51 28.28 7.98
C LYS A 150 -2.17 26.88 7.49
N ALA A 151 -2.98 25.88 7.80
CA ALA A 151 -2.79 24.51 7.35
C ALA A 151 -2.96 24.37 5.82
N THR A 152 -3.87 25.15 5.22
CA THR A 152 -4.04 25.19 3.76
C THR A 152 -2.82 25.81 3.09
N GLN A 153 -2.32 26.93 3.61
CA GLN A 153 -1.09 27.56 3.12
C GLN A 153 0.13 26.64 3.27
N GLU A 154 0.25 25.94 4.40
CA GLU A 154 1.29 24.94 4.63
C GLU A 154 1.21 23.82 3.59
N LEU A 155 0.01 23.28 3.33
CA LEU A 155 -0.22 22.25 2.32
C LEU A 155 0.18 22.73 0.92
N ASP A 156 -0.25 23.93 0.52
CA ASP A 156 0.04 24.49 -0.80
C ASP A 156 1.56 24.64 -1.01
N VAL A 157 2.28 25.22 -0.03
CA VAL A 157 3.75 25.36 -0.07
C VAL A 157 4.44 24.00 -0.14
N LEU A 158 3.96 23.01 0.62
CA LEU A 158 4.53 21.66 0.61
C LEU A 158 4.33 20.97 -0.74
N LEU A 159 3.15 21.11 -1.35
CA LEU A 159 2.86 20.52 -2.65
C LEU A 159 3.65 21.19 -3.78
N GLU A 160 3.77 22.52 -3.77
CA GLU A 160 4.60 23.26 -4.73
C GLU A 160 6.07 22.89 -4.64
N ARG A 161 6.58 22.69 -3.41
CA ARG A 161 7.97 22.30 -3.18
C ARG A 161 8.28 20.89 -3.70
N VAL A 162 7.33 19.96 -3.58
CA VAL A 162 7.57 18.54 -3.86
C VAL A 162 7.20 18.16 -5.30
N PHE A 163 6.09 18.67 -5.83
CA PHE A 163 5.57 18.27 -7.13
C PHE A 163 5.75 19.38 -8.16
N ASP A 164 6.47 19.05 -9.22
CA ASP A 164 6.73 19.96 -10.34
C ASP A 164 5.51 20.08 -11.26
N GLU A 165 4.75 18.99 -11.43
CA GLU A 165 3.55 18.94 -12.27
C GLU A 165 2.32 19.57 -11.61
N GLU A 166 1.74 20.57 -12.29
CA GLU A 166 0.54 21.27 -11.82
C GLU A 166 -0.69 20.34 -11.74
N ALA A 167 -0.82 19.41 -12.69
CA ALA A 167 -1.93 18.46 -12.74
C ALA A 167 -1.95 17.55 -11.49
N THR A 168 -0.80 17.07 -11.04
CA THR A 168 -0.68 16.23 -9.83
C THR A 168 -1.07 17.00 -8.57
N ARG A 169 -0.60 18.24 -8.43
CA ARG A 169 -0.95 19.11 -7.30
C ARG A 169 -2.46 19.36 -7.27
N ALA A 170 -3.04 19.72 -8.40
CA ALA A 170 -4.47 19.96 -8.53
C ALA A 170 -5.29 18.70 -8.19
N ALA A 171 -4.86 17.52 -8.64
CA ALA A 171 -5.52 16.26 -8.33
C ALA A 171 -5.51 15.95 -6.82
N LEU A 172 -4.35 16.06 -6.16
CA LEU A 172 -4.23 15.84 -4.71
C LEU A 172 -5.06 16.84 -3.92
N LEU A 173 -5.04 18.12 -4.29
CA LEU A 173 -5.89 19.14 -3.67
C LEU A 173 -7.38 18.85 -3.84
N ARG A 174 -7.80 18.38 -5.02
CA ARG A 174 -9.18 17.95 -5.28
C ARG A 174 -9.56 16.75 -4.44
N MET A 175 -8.68 15.76 -4.26
CA MET A 175 -8.96 14.60 -3.39
C MET A 175 -9.10 15.01 -1.92
N ILE A 176 -8.30 15.97 -1.47
CA ILE A 176 -8.37 16.48 -0.10
C ILE A 176 -9.66 17.27 0.13
N LYS A 177 -10.05 18.16 -0.80
CA LYS A 177 -11.24 19.01 -0.70
C LYS A 177 -12.55 18.30 -1.05
N GLY A 178 -12.50 17.32 -1.95
CA GLY A 178 -13.68 16.67 -2.55
C GLY A 178 -14.27 15.50 -1.77
N ALA A 179 -13.78 15.19 -0.57
CA ALA A 179 -14.43 14.19 0.30
C ALA A 179 -15.65 14.74 1.07
N GLU A 180 -16.12 15.94 0.74
CA GLU A 180 -17.39 16.48 1.23
C GLU A 180 -18.62 15.97 0.42
N GLU A 181 -18.42 15.24 -0.67
CA GLU A 181 -19.49 14.58 -1.42
C GLU A 181 -19.38 13.06 -1.31
N TYR A 182 -19.82 12.47 -0.18
CA TYR A 182 -20.46 11.15 -0.08
C TYR A 182 -21.02 10.92 1.33
#